data_AF-A0A953KZP7-F1
#
_entry.id   AF-A0A953KZP7-F1
#
_cell.length_a   1.000
_cell.length_b   1.000
_cell.length_c   1.000
_cell.angle_alpha   90.00
_cell.angle_beta   90.00
_cell.angle_gamma   90.00
#
_symmetry.space_group_name_H-M   'P 1'
#
loop_
_entity.id
_entity.type
_entity.pdbx_description
1 polymer ?
#
loop_
_entity_poly.entity_id
_entity_poly.type
_entity_poly.pdbx_seq_one_letter_code
_entity_poly.pdbx_strand_id
1 'polypeptide(L)'
;MRRYTNHKVRGVTLTELLVVMVIVTLFSTIAVIAYINRMEEARISIARGECRELAEAEEQCALIHGYYVPLQVLDDKPDLNNITSTGDAIDLDLLNSLFVINPLVPPVTQQGNQLNMNNTNQRIQDLVDNWQGPFLTTQRVYTGNADPTNPNFINSTEIHLDFPLDPWGTPYRFYSPLGIIGSNATTQDYTNLGVAFSNGILTNNIQEPFDRYAVTSWGRNTQPNTLTPSDTDDIIYQFGMAGVESTFANP
;
A
#
# COMPACT_ATOMS: atom_id res chain seq x y z
N MET A 1 -33.39 -59.74 28.65
CA MET A 1 -32.25 -59.59 29.58
C MET A 1 -31.19 -58.70 28.94
N ARG A 2 -30.98 -57.48 29.43
CA ARG A 2 -30.01 -56.52 28.87
C ARG A 2 -28.91 -56.30 29.93
N ARG A 3 -27.71 -56.81 29.68
CA ARG A 3 -26.54 -56.64 30.56
C ARG A 3 -26.09 -55.18 30.51
N TYR A 4 -26.17 -54.47 31.62
CA TYR A 4 -25.49 -53.20 31.81
C TYR A 4 -24.01 -53.48 32.07
N THR A 5 -23.17 -53.18 31.09
CA THR A 5 -21.71 -53.18 31.25
C THR A 5 -21.32 -51.95 32.06
N ASN A 6 -20.88 -52.16 33.30
CA ASN A 6 -20.31 -51.11 34.15
C ASN A 6 -19.04 -50.55 33.49
N HIS A 7 -19.14 -49.37 32.90
CA HIS A 7 -17.96 -48.58 32.56
C HIS A 7 -17.30 -48.15 33.87
N LYS A 8 -16.11 -48.68 34.15
CA LYS A 8 -15.24 -48.17 35.21
C LYS A 8 -14.82 -46.74 34.84
N VAL A 9 -15.53 -45.75 35.38
CA VAL A 9 -15.09 -44.36 35.36
C VAL A 9 -13.91 -44.25 36.32
N ARG A 10 -12.69 -44.13 35.79
CA ARG A 10 -11.50 -43.83 36.57
C ARG A 10 -11.53 -42.33 36.91
N GLY A 11 -11.54 -41.98 38.19
CA GLY A 11 -11.46 -40.60 38.65
C GLY A 11 -10.07 -40.03 38.41
N VAL A 12 -10.00 -38.89 37.72
CA VAL A 12 -8.76 -38.13 37.52
C VAL A 12 -8.34 -37.53 38.86
N THR A 13 -7.07 -37.65 39.24
CA THR A 13 -6.60 -37.07 40.50
C THR A 13 -6.45 -35.56 40.36
N LEU A 14 -6.77 -34.79 41.42
CA LEU A 14 -6.65 -33.32 41.41
C LEU A 14 -5.21 -32.88 41.04
N THR A 15 -4.21 -33.65 41.47
CA THR A 15 -2.80 -33.44 41.14
C THR A 15 -2.48 -33.68 39.67
N GLU A 16 -3.09 -34.69 39.04
CA GLU A 16 -2.90 -34.97 37.61
C GLU A 16 -3.50 -33.85 36.76
N LEU A 17 -4.67 -33.35 37.13
CA LEU A 17 -5.28 -32.19 36.47
C LEU A 17 -4.44 -30.93 36.66
N LEU A 18 -3.89 -30.70 37.86
CA LEU A 18 -3.01 -29.57 38.15
C LEU A 18 -1.73 -29.63 37.32
N VAL A 19 -1.07 -30.80 37.27
CA VAL A 19 0.15 -30.99 36.47
C VAL A 19 -0.14 -30.76 34.98
N VAL A 20 -1.26 -31.27 34.46
CA VAL A 20 -1.66 -31.04 33.06
C VAL A 20 -1.88 -29.54 32.80
N MET A 21 -2.59 -28.83 33.68
CA MET A 21 -2.80 -27.40 33.53
C MET A 21 -1.48 -26.62 33.54
N VAL A 22 -0.55 -26.94 34.45
CA VAL A 22 0.77 -26.29 34.53
C VAL A 22 1.61 -26.56 33.27
N ILE A 23 1.57 -27.78 32.75
CA ILE A 23 2.29 -28.13 31.52
C ILE A 23 1.70 -27.37 30.32
N VAL A 24 0.36 -27.32 30.21
CA VAL A 24 -0.32 -26.62 29.10
C VAL A 24 -0.06 -25.12 29.14
N THR A 25 -0.10 -24.48 30.31
CA THR A 25 0.18 -23.04 30.41
C THR A 25 1.62 -22.70 30.03
N LEU A 26 2.58 -23.53 30.45
CA LEU A 26 3.98 -23.39 30.08
C LEU A 26 4.17 -23.51 28.55
N PHE A 27 3.62 -24.56 27.93
CA PHE A 27 3.71 -24.74 26.48
C PHE A 27 2.99 -23.63 25.70
N SER A 28 1.81 -23.21 26.16
CA SER A 28 1.05 -22.14 25.51
C SER A 28 1.85 -20.84 25.47
N THR A 29 2.58 -20.51 26.53
CA THR A 29 3.32 -19.23 26.61
C THR A 29 4.46 -19.20 25.59
N ILE A 30 5.22 -20.31 25.47
CA ILE A 30 6.32 -20.43 24.51
C ILE A 30 5.78 -20.43 23.06
N ALA A 31 4.68 -21.15 22.83
CA ALA A 31 4.08 -21.23 21.50
C ALA A 31 3.55 -19.88 21.00
N VAL A 32 2.94 -19.07 21.88
CA VAL A 32 2.40 -17.75 21.51
C VAL A 32 3.48 -16.81 21.02
N ILE A 33 4.62 -16.72 21.71
CA ILE A 33 5.73 -15.83 21.30
C ILE A 33 6.30 -16.25 19.96
N ALA A 34 6.57 -17.55 19.78
CA ALA A 34 7.08 -18.08 18.52
C ALA A 34 6.11 -17.87 17.35
N TYR A 35 4.81 -17.99 17.62
CA TYR A 35 3.76 -17.76 16.64
C TYR A 35 3.72 -16.29 16.19
N ILE A 36 3.77 -15.33 17.13
CA ILE A 36 3.80 -13.90 16.82
C ILE A 36 5.00 -13.56 15.92
N ASN A 37 6.20 -14.04 16.28
CA ASN A 37 7.40 -13.74 15.49
C ASN A 37 7.31 -14.30 14.06
N ARG A 38 6.78 -15.52 13.89
CA ARG A 38 6.58 -16.11 12.56
C ARG A 38 5.55 -15.36 11.72
N MET A 39 4.50 -14.85 12.36
CA MET A 39 3.52 -14.01 11.67
C MET A 39 4.15 -12.70 11.21
N GLU A 40 4.94 -12.04 12.05
CA GLU A 40 5.63 -10.80 11.67
C GLU A 40 6.66 -11.04 10.55
N GLU A 41 7.44 -12.12 10.61
CA GLU A 41 8.34 -12.50 9.50
C GLU A 41 7.59 -12.74 8.19
N ALA A 42 6.42 -13.41 8.26
CA ALA A 42 5.58 -13.63 7.10
C ALA A 42 5.02 -12.31 6.54
N ARG A 43 4.56 -11.39 7.40
CA ARG A 43 4.11 -10.05 7.00
C ARG A 43 5.20 -9.27 6.30
N ILE A 44 6.42 -9.24 6.87
CA ILE A 44 7.57 -8.58 6.25
C ILE A 44 7.88 -9.19 4.87
N SER A 45 7.82 -10.52 4.76
CA SER A 45 8.05 -11.19 3.48
C SER A 45 6.99 -10.86 2.43
N ILE A 46 5.72 -10.76 2.82
CA ILE A 46 4.61 -10.39 1.94
C ILE A 46 4.79 -8.93 1.49
N ALA A 47 5.00 -8.02 2.45
CA ALA A 47 5.16 -6.60 2.17
C ALA A 47 6.33 -6.32 1.22
N ARG A 48 7.46 -7.05 1.36
CA ARG A 48 8.59 -6.96 0.41
C ARG A 48 8.24 -7.44 -0.99
N GLY A 49 7.38 -8.45 -1.11
CA GLY A 49 6.87 -8.94 -2.39
C GLY A 49 5.97 -7.89 -3.03
N GLU A 50 5.02 -7.36 -2.27
CA GLU A 50 4.05 -6.35 -2.71
C GLU A 50 4.72 -5.02 -3.10
N CYS A 51 5.71 -4.53 -2.33
CA CYS A 51 6.49 -3.34 -2.73
C CYS A 51 7.19 -3.54 -4.09
N ARG A 52 7.72 -4.75 -4.34
CA ARG A 52 8.34 -5.07 -5.63
C ARG A 52 7.30 -5.09 -6.75
N GLU A 53 6.15 -5.71 -6.51
CA GLU A 53 5.07 -5.83 -7.49
C GLU A 53 4.51 -4.44 -7.87
N LEU A 54 4.29 -3.57 -6.88
CA LEU A 54 3.89 -2.17 -7.09
C LEU A 54 4.91 -1.40 -7.94
N ALA A 55 6.21 -1.57 -7.64
CA ALA A 55 7.27 -0.93 -8.41
C ALA A 55 7.37 -1.45 -9.85
N GLU A 56 7.22 -2.76 -10.05
CA GLU A 56 7.19 -3.37 -11.40
C GLU A 56 5.97 -2.90 -12.20
N ALA A 57 4.81 -2.75 -11.55
CA ALA A 57 3.60 -2.19 -12.16
C ALA A 57 3.78 -0.73 -12.59
N GLU A 58 4.40 0.11 -11.75
CA GLU A 58 4.78 1.48 -12.12
C GLU A 58 5.76 1.52 -13.29
N GLU A 59 6.79 0.67 -13.30
CA GLU A 59 7.73 0.59 -14.42
C GLU A 59 7.04 0.15 -15.72
N GLN A 60 6.10 -0.80 -15.65
CA GLN A 60 5.31 -1.23 -16.79
C GLN A 60 4.40 -0.12 -17.32
N CYS A 61 3.69 0.58 -16.41
CA CYS A 61 2.86 1.73 -16.77
C CYS A 61 3.70 2.83 -17.44
N ALA A 62 4.86 3.16 -16.87
CA ALA A 62 5.79 4.12 -17.45
C ALA A 62 6.37 3.67 -18.80
N LEU A 63 6.58 2.38 -19.02
CA LEU A 63 7.06 1.87 -20.30
C LEU A 63 6.02 2.00 -21.41
N ILE A 64 4.74 1.79 -21.09
CA ILE A 64 3.64 1.84 -22.06
C ILE A 64 3.16 3.28 -22.30
N HIS A 65 2.90 4.02 -21.21
CA HIS A 65 2.28 5.35 -21.27
C HIS A 65 3.29 6.49 -21.11
N GLY A 66 4.50 6.22 -20.62
CA GLY A 66 5.55 7.23 -20.47
C GLY A 66 5.45 8.08 -19.20
N TYR A 67 4.63 7.67 -18.23
CA TYR A 67 4.42 8.37 -16.95
C TYR A 67 4.29 7.37 -15.79
N TYR A 68 4.78 7.76 -14.61
CA TYR A 68 4.36 7.17 -13.34
C TYR A 68 3.06 7.83 -12.90
N VAL A 69 2.22 7.04 -12.25
CA VAL A 69 0.89 7.44 -11.80
C VAL A 69 0.79 7.34 -10.27
N PRO A 70 -0.27 7.87 -9.66
CA PRO A 70 -0.61 7.51 -8.29
C PRO A 70 -0.86 6.00 -8.15
N LEU A 71 -0.43 5.40 -7.03
CA LEU A 71 -0.54 3.94 -6.83
C LEU A 71 -1.97 3.41 -6.89
N GLN A 72 -2.96 4.25 -6.55
CA GLN A 72 -4.38 3.91 -6.67
C GLN A 72 -4.79 3.67 -8.13
N VAL A 73 -4.20 4.38 -9.09
CA VAL A 73 -4.60 4.27 -10.51
C VAL A 73 -4.10 2.96 -11.13
N LEU A 74 -3.15 2.27 -10.50
CA LEU A 74 -2.52 1.08 -11.09
C LEU A 74 -3.48 -0.11 -11.21
N ASP A 75 -4.53 -0.19 -10.41
CA ASP A 75 -5.53 -1.25 -10.52
C ASP A 75 -6.82 -0.84 -11.24
N ASP A 76 -6.84 0.37 -11.79
CA ASP A 76 -7.93 0.88 -12.63
C ASP A 76 -8.04 0.09 -13.93
N LYS A 77 -9.28 -0.13 -14.34
CA LYS A 77 -9.62 -0.75 -15.62
C LYS A 77 -9.67 0.27 -16.75
N PRO A 78 -9.46 -0.19 -18.00
CA PRO A 78 -9.66 0.64 -19.17
C PRO A 78 -11.12 1.07 -19.26
N ASP A 79 -11.34 2.31 -19.71
CA ASP A 79 -12.67 2.75 -20.08
C ASP A 79 -13.16 1.95 -21.31
N LEU A 80 -14.37 1.42 -21.20
CA LEU A 80 -15.09 0.78 -22.29
C LEU A 80 -16.05 1.82 -22.88
N ASN A 81 -15.52 2.63 -23.80
CA ASN A 81 -16.26 3.60 -24.60
C ASN A 81 -17.74 3.19 -24.84
N ASN A 82 -18.68 4.02 -24.36
CA ASN A 82 -20.15 3.88 -24.50
C ASN A 82 -20.85 2.75 -23.71
N ILE A 83 -20.16 2.07 -22.79
CA ILE A 83 -20.83 1.29 -21.75
C ILE A 83 -20.68 2.11 -20.47
N THR A 84 -21.76 2.32 -19.71
CA THR A 84 -21.65 2.97 -18.39
C THR A 84 -20.56 2.25 -17.60
N SER A 85 -19.42 2.92 -17.39
CA SER A 85 -18.33 2.39 -16.60
C SER A 85 -18.89 2.14 -15.20
N THR A 86 -19.12 0.87 -14.89
CA THR A 86 -19.52 0.45 -13.55
C THR A 86 -18.30 -0.16 -12.90
N GLY A 87 -17.81 0.47 -11.85
CA GLY A 87 -16.66 -0.02 -11.09
C GLY A 87 -15.56 1.03 -11.03
N ASP A 88 -14.34 0.55 -11.06
CA ASP A 88 -13.12 1.33 -10.90
C ASP A 88 -12.38 1.38 -12.23
N ALA A 89 -12.75 2.36 -13.02
CA ALA A 89 -12.21 2.62 -14.33
C ALA A 89 -11.60 4.01 -14.31
N ILE A 90 -10.55 4.20 -15.11
CA ILE A 90 -9.74 5.42 -15.11
C ILE A 90 -10.56 6.70 -15.40
N ASP A 91 -11.72 6.60 -16.05
CA ASP A 91 -12.61 7.72 -16.35
C ASP A 91 -13.43 8.22 -15.15
N LEU A 92 -13.60 7.37 -14.12
CA LEU A 92 -14.38 7.66 -12.92
C LEU A 92 -13.57 8.32 -11.81
N ASP A 93 -12.26 8.37 -11.98
CA ASP A 93 -11.35 8.97 -11.04
C ASP A 93 -11.44 10.50 -11.04
N LEU A 94 -11.05 11.14 -9.94
CA LEU A 94 -11.00 12.60 -9.87
C LEU A 94 -9.78 13.16 -10.64
N LEU A 95 -9.78 12.99 -11.97
CA LEU A 95 -8.69 13.31 -12.91
C LEU A 95 -8.15 14.76 -12.81
N ASN A 96 -8.96 15.67 -12.25
CA ASN A 96 -8.55 17.05 -11.97
C ASN A 96 -7.55 17.17 -10.81
N SER A 97 -7.60 16.24 -9.87
CA SER A 97 -6.76 16.22 -8.67
C SER A 97 -5.55 15.31 -8.78
N LEU A 98 -5.52 14.40 -9.77
CA LEU A 98 -4.44 13.45 -9.95
C LEU A 98 -3.37 14.01 -10.88
N PHE A 99 -2.13 13.95 -10.42
CA PHE A 99 -0.96 14.39 -11.13
C PHE A 99 -0.12 13.20 -11.58
N VAL A 100 0.48 13.32 -12.75
CA VAL A 100 1.39 12.30 -13.27
C VAL A 100 2.83 12.79 -13.19
N ILE A 101 3.76 11.84 -13.20
CA ILE A 101 5.18 12.12 -13.11
C ILE A 101 5.86 11.56 -14.36
N ASN A 102 6.58 12.40 -15.10
CA ASN A 102 7.36 11.92 -16.24
C ASN A 102 8.72 11.39 -15.75
N PRO A 103 9.00 10.08 -15.86
CA PRO A 103 10.25 9.49 -15.37
C PRO A 103 11.50 9.97 -16.13
N LEU A 104 11.34 10.49 -17.35
CA LEU A 104 12.43 10.97 -18.19
C LEU A 104 12.89 12.38 -17.84
N VAL A 105 12.12 13.09 -17.01
CA VAL A 105 12.39 14.48 -16.63
C VAL A 105 12.78 14.51 -15.15
N PRO A 106 13.84 15.23 -14.75
CA PRO A 106 14.23 15.30 -13.34
C PRO A 106 13.07 15.83 -12.46
N PRO A 107 12.76 15.18 -11.32
CA PRO A 107 11.66 15.58 -10.45
C PRO A 107 11.67 17.08 -10.07
N VAL A 108 12.87 17.63 -9.82
CA VAL A 108 13.06 19.05 -9.45
C VAL A 108 12.52 20.03 -10.47
N THR A 109 12.54 19.67 -11.75
CA THR A 109 12.03 20.52 -12.84
C THR A 109 10.52 20.37 -13.05
N GLN A 110 9.95 19.27 -12.57
CA GLN A 110 8.53 18.99 -12.66
C GLN A 110 7.77 19.60 -11.48
N GLN A 111 8.42 19.80 -10.34
CA GLN A 111 7.79 20.34 -9.13
C GLN A 111 7.07 21.67 -9.42
N GLY A 112 5.77 21.72 -9.14
CA GLY A 112 4.92 22.89 -9.39
C GLY A 112 4.49 23.11 -10.85
N ASN A 113 5.01 22.32 -11.79
CA ASN A 113 4.64 22.32 -13.21
C ASN A 113 4.26 20.91 -13.70
N GLN A 114 3.74 20.08 -12.81
CA GLN A 114 3.29 18.73 -13.16
C GLN A 114 2.03 18.78 -14.01
N LEU A 115 1.92 17.81 -14.91
CA LEU A 115 0.70 17.58 -15.67
C LEU A 115 -0.29 16.83 -14.78
N ASN A 116 -1.55 17.26 -14.83
CA ASN A 116 -2.67 16.52 -14.25
C ASN A 116 -3.26 15.54 -15.27
N MET A 117 -4.06 14.57 -14.83
CA MET A 117 -4.66 13.59 -15.74
C MET A 117 -5.77 14.18 -16.63
N ASN A 118 -6.41 15.28 -16.23
CA ASN A 118 -7.33 16.04 -17.10
C ASN A 118 -6.62 17.09 -17.99
N ASN A 119 -5.31 16.99 -18.19
CA ASN A 119 -4.60 17.98 -19.00
C ASN A 119 -4.97 17.84 -20.49
N THR A 120 -5.04 18.96 -21.21
CA THR A 120 -5.25 18.98 -22.68
C THR A 120 -4.04 18.53 -23.49
N ASN A 121 -2.95 18.13 -22.82
CA ASN A 121 -1.77 17.60 -23.49
C ASN A 121 -2.11 16.26 -24.15
N GLN A 122 -1.83 16.16 -25.45
CA GLN A 122 -2.08 14.95 -26.25
C GLN A 122 -1.51 13.69 -25.57
N ARG A 123 -0.33 13.75 -24.97
CA ARG A 123 0.28 12.59 -24.32
C ARG A 123 -0.50 12.08 -23.10
N ILE A 124 -1.19 12.98 -22.40
CA ILE A 124 -2.02 12.62 -21.24
C ILE A 124 -3.36 12.08 -21.72
N GLN A 125 -3.95 12.70 -22.74
CA GLN A 125 -5.16 12.18 -23.37
C GLN A 125 -4.92 10.78 -23.93
N ASP A 126 -3.78 10.57 -24.60
CA ASP A 126 -3.38 9.26 -25.10
C ASP A 126 -3.21 8.22 -23.97
N LEU A 127 -2.78 8.63 -22.76
CA LEU A 127 -2.68 7.78 -21.58
C LEU A 127 -4.07 7.35 -21.10
N VAL A 128 -5.00 8.30 -20.94
CA VAL A 128 -6.35 8.02 -20.43
C VAL A 128 -7.17 7.25 -21.46
N ASP A 129 -7.17 7.69 -22.72
CA ASP A 129 -7.98 7.11 -23.79
C ASP A 129 -7.52 5.71 -24.19
N ASN A 130 -6.22 5.41 -24.05
CA ASN A 130 -5.64 4.11 -24.40
C ASN A 130 -5.12 3.36 -23.19
N TRP A 131 -5.65 3.64 -21.98
CA TRP A 131 -5.24 2.95 -20.76
C TRP A 131 -5.27 1.43 -20.96
N GLN A 132 -4.18 0.73 -20.61
CA GLN A 132 -4.04 -0.72 -20.80
C GLN A 132 -4.06 -1.51 -19.50
N GLY A 133 -4.42 -0.87 -18.39
CA GLY A 133 -4.52 -1.51 -17.09
C GLY A 133 -5.59 -2.62 -17.01
N PRO A 134 -5.82 -3.21 -15.84
CA PRO A 134 -5.10 -2.95 -14.60
C PRO A 134 -3.67 -3.51 -14.64
N PHE A 135 -2.70 -2.74 -14.16
CA PHE A 135 -1.29 -3.16 -14.04
C PHE A 135 -1.02 -3.97 -12.78
N LEU A 136 -1.90 -3.84 -11.79
CA LEU A 136 -1.81 -4.52 -10.51
C LEU A 136 -3.19 -5.03 -10.08
N THR A 137 -3.22 -6.04 -9.22
CA THR A 137 -4.45 -6.44 -8.53
C THR A 137 -4.17 -6.52 -7.05
N THR A 138 -4.63 -5.53 -6.28
CA THR A 138 -4.40 -5.50 -4.83
C THR A 138 -5.67 -5.83 -4.05
N GLN A 139 -5.48 -6.16 -2.78
CA GLN A 139 -6.60 -6.14 -1.84
C GLN A 139 -7.02 -4.69 -1.61
N ARG A 140 -8.13 -4.31 -2.24
CA ARG A 140 -8.69 -2.97 -2.16
C ARG A 140 -9.28 -2.70 -0.79
N VAL A 141 -8.96 -1.53 -0.25
CA VAL A 141 -9.75 -0.96 0.83
C VAL A 141 -9.94 0.53 0.64
N TYR A 142 -11.19 0.97 0.77
CA TYR A 142 -11.62 2.33 0.54
C TYR A 142 -11.38 3.19 1.77
N THR A 143 -10.50 4.18 1.65
CA THR A 143 -10.30 5.21 2.68
C THR A 143 -11.40 6.27 2.57
N GLY A 144 -11.82 6.91 3.68
CA GLY A 144 -12.95 7.86 3.69
C GLY A 144 -14.16 7.46 4.55
N ASN A 145 -14.32 6.18 4.88
CA ASN A 145 -15.36 5.66 5.75
C ASN A 145 -14.89 5.51 7.22
N ALA A 146 -15.83 5.31 8.16
CA ALA A 146 -15.57 5.02 9.57
C ALA A 146 -14.80 3.70 9.81
N ASP A 147 -14.76 2.79 8.82
CA ASP A 147 -13.93 1.59 8.83
C ASP A 147 -13.21 1.41 7.47
N PRO A 148 -12.06 2.08 7.28
CA PRO A 148 -11.27 2.02 6.06
C PRO A 148 -10.47 0.71 5.94
N THR A 149 -10.78 -0.32 6.74
CA THR A 149 -10.19 -1.67 6.67
C THR A 149 -11.16 -2.73 6.15
N ASN A 150 -12.42 -2.36 5.87
CA ASN A 150 -13.45 -3.29 5.42
C ASN A 150 -13.38 -3.53 3.89
N PRO A 151 -12.95 -4.72 3.43
CA PRO A 151 -12.83 -5.03 1.99
C PRO A 151 -14.19 -5.20 1.29
N ASN A 152 -15.30 -5.29 2.03
CA ASN A 152 -16.65 -5.46 1.48
C ASN A 152 -17.43 -4.15 1.38
N PHE A 153 -16.81 -3.02 1.72
CA PHE A 153 -17.45 -1.72 1.54
C PHE A 153 -17.43 -1.37 0.05
N ILE A 154 -18.60 -1.22 -0.56
CA ILE A 154 -18.72 -0.78 -1.96
C ILE A 154 -19.37 0.60 -1.92
N ASN A 155 -18.58 1.67 -2.01
CA ASN A 155 -19.09 3.01 -2.21
C ASN A 155 -18.71 3.50 -3.59
N SER A 156 -19.70 3.58 -4.49
CA SER A 156 -19.52 4.01 -5.87
C SER A 156 -19.05 5.46 -6.01
N THR A 157 -19.02 6.23 -4.93
CA THR A 157 -18.64 7.65 -4.92
C THR A 157 -17.20 7.87 -4.43
N GLU A 158 -16.64 6.90 -3.70
CA GLU A 158 -15.32 6.97 -3.06
C GLU A 158 -14.37 5.92 -3.65
N ILE A 159 -14.68 5.41 -4.85
CA ILE A 159 -13.87 4.38 -5.51
C ILE A 159 -12.43 4.87 -5.68
N HIS A 160 -12.24 6.13 -6.09
CA HIS A 160 -10.97 6.86 -6.20
C HIS A 160 -10.10 6.95 -4.93
N LEU A 161 -10.53 6.33 -3.83
CA LEU A 161 -9.83 6.24 -2.55
C LEU A 161 -9.47 4.79 -2.19
N ASP A 162 -9.45 3.88 -3.16
CA ASP A 162 -8.90 2.54 -3.00
C ASP A 162 -7.38 2.56 -3.11
N PHE A 163 -6.73 2.21 -2.01
CA PHE A 163 -5.27 2.21 -1.96
C PHE A 163 -4.77 0.81 -1.67
N PRO A 164 -3.61 0.44 -2.25
CA PRO A 164 -2.94 -0.79 -1.86
C PRO A 164 -2.52 -0.66 -0.40
N LEU A 165 -3.00 -1.58 0.45
CA LEU A 165 -2.61 -1.67 1.85
C LEU A 165 -1.53 -2.71 2.03
N ASP A 166 -0.63 -2.43 2.96
CA ASP A 166 0.36 -3.37 3.43
C ASP A 166 -0.25 -4.40 4.41
N PRO A 167 0.52 -5.44 4.81
CA PRO A 167 0.05 -6.48 5.72
C PRO A 167 -0.32 -6.02 7.14
N TRP A 168 -0.02 -4.77 7.51
CA TRP A 168 -0.42 -4.14 8.77
C TRP A 168 -1.65 -3.25 8.60
N GLY A 169 -2.18 -3.13 7.39
CA GLY A 169 -3.37 -2.33 7.06
C GLY A 169 -3.06 -0.85 6.83
N THR A 170 -1.81 -0.50 6.56
CA THR A 170 -1.40 0.87 6.25
C THR A 170 -1.19 1.02 4.74
N PRO A 171 -1.57 2.16 4.12
CA PRO A 171 -1.39 2.31 2.69
C PRO A 171 0.10 2.40 2.30
N TYR A 172 0.46 1.80 1.17
CA TYR A 172 1.79 2.00 0.60
C TYR A 172 2.03 3.49 0.25
N ARG A 173 3.30 3.90 0.35
CA ARG A 173 3.74 5.25 0.07
C ARG A 173 4.61 5.28 -1.17
N PHE A 174 4.35 6.25 -2.03
CA PHE A 174 5.18 6.51 -3.19
C PHE A 174 6.13 7.68 -2.90
N TYR A 175 7.41 7.48 -3.15
CA TYR A 175 8.46 8.47 -2.97
C TYR A 175 9.15 8.79 -4.29
N SER A 176 9.51 10.06 -4.42
CA SER A 176 10.44 10.56 -5.42
C SER A 176 11.78 10.88 -4.76
N PRO A 177 12.84 11.14 -5.54
CA PRO A 177 14.08 11.67 -5.00
C PRO A 177 13.97 12.99 -4.20
N LEU A 178 12.88 13.74 -4.36
CA LEU A 178 12.63 14.98 -3.60
C LEU A 178 11.94 14.74 -2.25
N GLY A 179 11.36 13.55 -2.06
CA GLY A 179 10.51 13.24 -0.92
C GLY A 179 9.22 12.53 -1.32
N ILE A 180 8.33 12.42 -0.33
CA ILE A 180 7.05 11.71 -0.46
C ILE A 180 6.14 12.36 -1.50
N ILE A 181 5.43 11.54 -2.28
CA ILE A 181 4.53 11.97 -3.35
C ILE A 181 3.10 12.01 -2.82
N GLY A 182 2.46 13.16 -2.94
CA GLY A 182 1.08 13.40 -2.54
C GLY A 182 0.91 14.54 -1.53
N SER A 183 -0.15 15.33 -1.68
CA SER A 183 -0.44 16.46 -0.77
C SER A 183 -0.71 16.04 0.67
N ASN A 184 -1.31 14.87 0.88
CA ASN A 184 -1.66 14.36 2.21
C ASN A 184 -0.98 13.02 2.50
N ALA A 185 0.14 12.73 1.84
CA ALA A 185 0.82 11.45 1.97
C ALA A 185 1.38 11.19 3.37
N THR A 186 1.53 12.25 4.19
CA THR A 186 1.94 12.18 5.59
C THR A 186 0.80 11.94 6.58
N THR A 187 -0.45 12.00 6.11
CA THR A 187 -1.62 11.83 6.97
C THR A 187 -1.71 10.40 7.47
N GLN A 188 -1.95 10.25 8.78
CA GLN A 188 -2.17 8.97 9.46
C GLN A 188 -3.65 8.71 9.77
N ASP A 189 -4.48 9.76 9.72
CA ASP A 189 -5.93 9.66 9.86
C ASP A 189 -6.59 9.51 8.49
N TYR A 190 -6.96 8.29 8.16
CA TYR A 190 -7.62 7.95 6.89
C TYR A 190 -9.15 8.05 6.97
N THR A 191 -9.70 8.48 8.11
CA THR A 191 -11.13 8.65 8.29
C THR A 191 -11.59 9.97 7.64
N ASN A 192 -12.64 9.93 6.81
CA ASN A 192 -13.20 11.11 6.12
C ASN A 192 -12.22 11.83 5.17
N LEU A 193 -11.35 11.12 4.46
CA LEU A 193 -10.58 11.71 3.36
C LEU A 193 -11.52 12.10 2.22
N GLY A 194 -11.67 13.40 1.96
CA GLY A 194 -12.41 13.94 0.80
C GLY A 194 -11.55 14.15 -0.45
N VAL A 195 -10.27 13.78 -0.39
CA VAL A 195 -9.27 13.90 -1.47
C VAL A 195 -8.29 12.73 -1.39
N ALA A 196 -7.79 12.27 -2.54
CA ALA A 196 -6.74 11.26 -2.64
C ALA A 196 -5.49 11.67 -1.84
N PHE A 197 -5.01 10.82 -0.93
CA PHE A 197 -3.85 11.18 -0.10
C PHE A 197 -2.55 11.21 -0.90
N SER A 198 -2.42 10.32 -1.91
CA SER A 198 -1.32 10.29 -2.86
C SER A 198 -1.80 10.78 -4.23
N ASN A 199 -2.06 12.08 -4.35
CA ASN A 199 -2.53 12.67 -5.61
C ASN A 199 -1.43 12.85 -6.68
N GLY A 200 -0.27 12.22 -6.53
CA GLY A 200 0.84 12.32 -7.50
C GLY A 200 1.65 13.61 -7.44
N ILE A 201 1.34 14.56 -6.55
CA ILE A 201 2.08 15.82 -6.42
C ILE A 201 3.47 15.56 -5.82
N LEU A 202 4.51 16.01 -6.51
CA LEU A 202 5.89 16.04 -6.02
C LEU A 202 6.00 17.07 -4.90
N THR A 203 6.38 16.60 -3.72
CA THR A 203 6.67 17.47 -2.57
C THR A 203 8.18 17.58 -2.36
N ASN A 204 8.62 18.64 -1.68
CA ASN A 204 10.01 18.79 -1.21
C ASN A 204 10.15 18.36 0.25
N ASN A 205 9.21 17.56 0.77
CA ASN A 205 9.27 17.08 2.13
C ASN A 205 10.22 15.89 2.19
N ILE A 206 11.49 16.17 2.47
CA ILE A 206 12.57 15.19 2.57
C ILE A 206 12.41 14.43 3.89
N GLN A 207 11.36 13.63 3.98
CA GLN A 207 11.16 12.73 5.10
C GLN A 207 11.99 11.46 4.95
N GLU A 208 12.41 11.07 3.74
CA GLU A 208 13.42 10.03 3.50
C GLU A 208 14.12 10.34 2.16
N PRO A 209 15.40 10.75 2.13
CA PRO A 209 16.08 11.02 0.88
C PRO A 209 16.41 9.70 0.18
N PHE A 210 15.68 9.41 -0.89
CA PHE A 210 16.01 8.33 -1.81
C PHE A 210 16.73 8.90 -3.02
N ASP A 211 17.71 8.16 -3.56
CA ASP A 211 18.35 8.56 -4.82
C ASP A 211 17.44 8.29 -6.04
N ARG A 212 16.39 7.50 -5.84
CA ARG A 212 15.48 7.01 -6.87
C ARG A 212 14.03 7.10 -6.41
N TYR A 213 13.11 6.79 -7.32
CA TYR A 213 11.73 6.53 -6.94
C TYR A 213 11.66 5.30 -6.06
N ALA A 214 10.74 5.28 -5.09
CA ALA A 214 10.60 4.18 -4.17
C ALA A 214 9.15 3.96 -3.76
N VAL A 215 8.78 2.69 -3.62
CA VAL A 215 7.57 2.28 -2.88
C VAL A 215 7.99 1.87 -1.48
N THR A 216 7.32 2.41 -0.48
CA THR A 216 7.62 2.19 0.93
C THR A 216 6.36 1.76 1.69
N SER A 217 6.46 0.73 2.52
CA SER A 217 5.52 0.48 3.63
C SER A 217 6.14 1.02 4.90
N TRP A 218 5.35 1.72 5.71
CA TRP A 218 5.74 2.20 7.04
C TRP A 218 5.55 1.16 8.14
N GLY A 219 5.38 -0.10 7.77
CA GLY A 219 5.27 -1.20 8.71
C GLY A 219 4.14 -1.03 9.72
N ARG A 220 4.43 -1.43 10.96
CA ARG A 220 3.45 -1.53 12.05
C ARG A 220 3.19 -0.19 12.72
N ASN A 221 4.20 0.69 12.75
CA ASN A 221 4.15 1.95 13.49
C ASN A 221 3.40 3.07 12.73
N THR A 222 3.09 2.85 11.44
CA THR A 222 2.45 3.80 10.53
C THR A 222 3.21 5.13 10.38
N GLN A 223 4.53 5.13 10.61
CA GLN A 223 5.39 6.30 10.69
C GLN A 223 6.71 6.05 9.96
N PRO A 224 7.23 7.04 9.21
CA PRO A 224 8.55 6.90 8.60
C PRO A 224 9.65 6.85 9.66
N ASN A 225 10.69 6.06 9.40
CA ASN A 225 11.85 5.86 10.29
C ASN A 225 12.58 7.16 10.66
N THR A 226 12.45 8.24 9.88
CA THR A 226 13.06 9.53 10.22
C THR A 226 12.44 10.23 11.42
N LEU A 227 11.20 9.89 11.79
CA LEU A 227 10.56 10.40 13.00
C LEU A 227 10.89 9.55 14.23
N THR A 228 11.09 8.24 14.04
CA THR A 228 11.38 7.28 15.12
C THR A 228 12.57 6.37 14.78
N PRO A 229 13.82 6.86 14.85
CA PRO A 229 15.00 6.12 14.38
C PRO A 229 15.31 4.82 15.13
N SER A 230 14.64 4.58 16.27
CA SER A 230 14.81 3.39 17.10
C SER A 230 13.97 2.20 16.64
N ASP A 231 12.91 2.43 15.86
CA ASP A 231 12.07 1.40 15.25
C ASP A 231 12.29 1.46 13.75
N THR A 232 12.94 0.42 13.20
CA THR A 232 13.21 0.30 11.76
C THR A 232 12.34 -0.81 11.19
N ASP A 233 11.06 -0.51 10.99
CA ASP A 233 10.08 -1.42 10.40
C ASP A 233 9.70 -1.06 8.96
N ASP A 234 10.19 0.06 8.43
CA ASP A 234 9.93 0.43 7.04
C ASP A 234 10.53 -0.56 6.04
N ILE A 235 9.73 -0.87 5.02
CA ILE A 235 10.11 -1.74 3.92
C ILE A 235 10.12 -0.92 2.65
N ILE A 236 11.31 -0.75 2.08
CA ILE A 236 11.55 0.14 0.94
C ILE A 236 11.97 -0.68 -0.28
N TYR A 237 11.38 -0.39 -1.43
CA TYR A 237 11.82 -0.89 -2.71
C TYR A 237 12.04 0.27 -3.68
N GLN A 238 13.29 0.45 -4.12
CA GLN A 238 13.67 1.51 -5.05
C GLN A 238 13.64 1.02 -6.49
N PHE A 239 13.14 1.84 -7.40
CA PHE A 239 12.93 1.48 -8.79
C PHE A 239 13.10 2.68 -9.74
N GLY A 240 13.03 2.41 -11.04
CA GLY A 240 13.28 3.38 -12.08
C GLY A 240 14.76 3.61 -12.37
N MET A 241 15.02 4.30 -13.49
CA MET A 241 16.37 4.76 -13.81
C MET A 241 16.85 5.72 -12.72
N ALA A 242 18.09 5.55 -12.27
CA ALA A 242 18.77 6.60 -11.54
C ALA A 242 18.71 7.86 -12.41
N GLY A 243 17.93 8.85 -11.99
CA GLY A 243 18.02 10.17 -12.59
C GLY A 243 19.49 10.56 -12.58
N VAL A 244 19.97 11.11 -13.70
CA VAL A 244 21.33 11.63 -13.89
C VAL A 244 21.83 12.17 -12.56
N GLU A 245 22.88 11.53 -12.03
CA GLU A 245 23.44 11.74 -10.69
C GLU A 245 23.13 13.14 -10.19
N SER A 246 22.19 13.26 -9.24
CA SER A 246 22.12 14.47 -8.45
C SER A 246 23.43 14.53 -7.67
N THR A 247 24.42 15.22 -8.23
CA THR A 247 25.63 15.63 -7.51
C THR A 247 25.16 16.48 -6.35
N PHE A 248 24.92 15.85 -5.21
CA PHE A 248 24.87 16.52 -3.93
C PHE A 248 26.29 17.04 -3.69
N ALA A 249 26.54 18.28 -4.14
CA ALA A 249 27.63 19.07 -3.62
C ALA A 249 27.32 19.32 -2.14
N ASN A 250 27.88 18.46 -1.29
CA ASN A 250 27.95 18.67 0.14
C ASN A 250 28.75 19.96 0.39
N PRO A 251 28.24 20.96 1.14
CA PRO A 251 29.13 21.90 1.81
C PRO A 251 29.89 21.23 2.96
#